data_AF-A0A969MXJ2-F1
#
_entry.id   AF-A0A969MXJ2-F1
#
_cell.length_a   1.000
_cell.length_b   1.000
_cell.length_c   1.000
_cell.angle_alpha   90.00
_cell.angle_beta   90.00
_cell.angle_gamma   90.00
#
_symmetry.space_group_name_H-M   'P 1'
#
loop_
_entity.id
_entity.type
_entity.pdbx_description
1 polymer ?
#
loop_
_entity_poly.entity_id
_entity_poly.type
_entity_poly.pdbx_seq_one_letter_code
_entity_poly.pdbx_strand_id
1 'polypeptide(L)'
;MEASPIKLALSSSNLSAASDANQYLLQISGGSQLHGQVRISGAKNAALVILAGGLLCSQDCRIRNVPSLVDVARMGQILTALGVKLHQDGDVIDINATHLSQSQAPYELVSRLRA
;
A
#
# COMPACT_ATOMS: atom_id res chain seq x y z
N MET A 1 -4.79 18.77 30.16
CA MET A 1 -5.63 19.06 28.98
C MET A 1 -6.13 17.72 28.49
N GLU A 2 -7.16 17.20 29.14
CA GLU A 2 -7.68 15.85 28.88
C GLU A 2 -8.53 15.85 27.62
N ALA A 3 -8.24 14.94 26.69
CA ALA A 3 -9.07 14.71 25.52
C ALA A 3 -10.26 13.84 25.91
N SER A 4 -11.46 14.39 25.87
CA SER A 4 -12.71 13.65 26.05
C SER A 4 -12.88 12.56 24.98
N PRO A 5 -13.37 11.36 25.31
CA PRO A 5 -13.59 10.30 24.34
C PRO A 5 -14.74 10.64 23.38
N ILE A 6 -14.56 10.33 22.10
CA ILE A 6 -15.60 10.42 21.06
C ILE A 6 -16.66 9.35 21.36
N LYS A 7 -17.83 9.76 21.87
CA LYS A 7 -19.00 8.87 22.01
C LYS A 7 -19.69 8.69 20.67
N LEU A 8 -19.40 7.61 19.95
CA LEU A 8 -20.26 7.15 18.86
C LEU A 8 -21.34 6.22 19.46
N ALA A 9 -22.49 6.78 19.80
CA ALA A 9 -23.66 6.00 20.17
C ALA A 9 -24.35 5.52 18.88
N LEU A 10 -24.04 4.32 18.42
CA LEU A 10 -24.86 3.62 17.44
C LEU A 10 -25.96 2.88 18.22
N SER A 11 -27.16 3.47 18.28
CA SER A 11 -28.34 2.81 18.82
C SER A 11 -28.76 1.64 17.92
N SER A 12 -29.14 0.52 18.54
CA SER A 12 -29.54 -0.74 17.90
C SER A 12 -30.72 -0.64 16.92
N SER A 13 -31.31 0.54 16.75
CA SER A 13 -32.46 0.82 15.90
C SER A 13 -32.11 1.04 14.41
N ASN A 14 -30.83 1.17 14.05
CA ASN A 14 -30.42 1.42 12.66
C ASN A 14 -29.96 0.16 11.89
N LEU A 15 -30.07 -1.04 12.48
CA LEU A 15 -29.65 -2.27 11.79
C LEU A 15 -30.66 -2.80 10.77
N SER A 16 -31.91 -2.31 10.74
CA SER A 16 -32.97 -2.86 9.88
C SER A 16 -33.13 -2.17 8.51
N ALA A 17 -32.18 -1.32 8.10
CA ALA A 17 -32.25 -0.59 6.82
C ALA A 17 -31.01 -0.81 5.92
N ALA A 18 -30.30 -1.91 6.09
CA ALA A 18 -29.14 -2.27 5.26
C ALA A 18 -29.31 -3.66 4.67
N SER A 19 -30.36 -3.84 3.85
CA SER A 19 -30.59 -5.08 3.10
C SER A 19 -30.27 -4.97 1.62
N ASP A 20 -29.48 -3.98 1.19
CA ASP A 20 -28.98 -3.88 -0.19
C ASP A 20 -27.73 -2.97 -0.28
N ALA A 21 -26.56 -3.56 -0.09
CA ALA A 21 -25.28 -3.18 -0.69
C ALA A 21 -24.19 -4.09 -0.10
N ASN A 22 -23.25 -4.52 -0.94
CA ASN A 22 -22.04 -5.25 -0.52
C ASN A 22 -21.13 -4.31 0.29
N GLN A 23 -21.53 -3.95 1.51
CA GLN A 23 -20.89 -2.95 2.34
C GLN A 23 -20.04 -3.63 3.41
N TYR A 24 -18.72 -3.56 3.25
CA TYR A 24 -17.79 -4.01 4.27
C TYR A 24 -17.83 -3.05 5.45
N LEU A 25 -18.35 -3.52 6.60
CA LEU A 25 -18.41 -2.75 7.83
C LEU A 25 -17.36 -3.29 8.82
N LEU A 26 -16.62 -2.38 9.46
CA LEU A 26 -15.82 -2.69 10.64
C LEU A 26 -16.62 -2.37 11.89
N GLN A 27 -17.04 -3.40 12.63
CA GLN A 27 -17.63 -3.25 13.95
C GLN A 27 -16.52 -3.20 15.00
N ILE A 28 -16.38 -2.06 15.67
CA ILE A 28 -15.34 -1.84 16.68
C ILE A 28 -15.99 -1.80 18.06
N SER A 29 -15.56 -2.69 18.96
CA SER A 29 -15.94 -2.69 20.37
C SER A 29 -14.78 -2.15 21.21
N GLY A 30 -14.95 -0.94 21.75
CA GLY A 30 -13.95 -0.30 22.62
C GLY A 30 -13.98 -0.79 24.07
N GLY A 31 -13.27 -0.07 24.95
CA GLY A 31 -13.29 -0.30 26.41
C GLY A 31 -12.10 -1.06 26.99
N SER A 32 -11.19 -1.55 26.14
CA SER A 32 -9.95 -2.22 26.57
C SER A 32 -8.72 -1.42 26.15
N GLN A 33 -7.73 -1.28 27.03
CA GLN A 33 -6.45 -0.66 26.70
C GLN A 33 -5.55 -1.66 25.96
N LEU A 34 -5.01 -1.27 24.80
CA LEU A 34 -4.03 -2.08 24.07
C LEU A 34 -2.69 -2.08 24.80
N HIS A 35 -2.13 -3.27 25.01
CA HIS A 35 -0.82 -3.49 25.62
C HIS A 35 -0.02 -4.49 24.79
N GLY A 36 1.25 -4.19 24.52
CA GLY A 36 2.14 -5.07 23.76
C GLY A 36 3.06 -4.30 22.81
N GLN A 37 3.67 -5.02 21.87
CA GLN A 37 4.54 -4.46 20.83
C GLN A 37 4.02 -4.89 19.46
N VAL A 38 4.15 -4.00 18.48
CA VAL A 38 3.81 -4.28 17.08
C VAL A 38 5.01 -3.92 16.21
N ARG A 39 5.34 -4.79 15.27
CA ARG A 39 6.37 -4.50 14.26
C ARG A 39 5.76 -3.59 13.19
N ILE A 40 6.37 -2.44 12.99
CA ILE A 40 5.97 -1.49 11.95
C ILE A 40 6.58 -1.92 10.61
N SER A 41 5.75 -1.98 9.57
CA SER A 41 6.21 -2.19 8.19
C SER A 41 6.92 -0.95 7.63
N GLY A 42 7.66 -1.08 6.54
CA GLY A 42 8.25 0.08 5.88
C GLY A 42 7.23 1.13 5.42
N ALA A 43 7.73 2.34 5.18
CA ALA A 43 6.90 3.48 4.80
C ALA A 43 6.51 3.40 3.32
N LYS A 44 5.19 3.31 3.05
CA LYS A 44 4.62 3.25 1.70
C LYS A 44 5.20 4.32 0.76
N ASN A 45 5.12 5.59 1.17
CA ASN A 45 5.50 6.71 0.29
C ASN A 45 7.00 6.73 0.00
N ALA A 46 7.83 6.29 0.95
CA ALA A 46 9.25 6.12 0.71
C ALA A 46 9.51 4.98 -0.26
N ALA A 47 8.85 3.82 -0.08
CA ALA A 47 8.96 2.69 -0.99
C ALA A 47 8.61 3.08 -2.43
N LEU A 48 7.50 3.79 -2.66
CA LEU A 48 7.10 4.25 -4.00
C LEU A 48 8.17 5.11 -4.68
N VAL A 49 8.76 6.06 -3.95
CA VAL A 49 9.81 6.95 -4.48
C VAL A 49 11.10 6.18 -4.74
N ILE A 50 11.49 5.26 -3.85
CA ILE A 50 12.70 4.43 -4.00
C ILE A 50 12.54 3.49 -5.21
N LEU A 51 11.36 2.88 -5.39
CA LEU A 51 11.04 2.06 -6.56
C LEU A 51 11.23 2.84 -7.87
N ALA A 52 10.74 4.09 -7.94
CA ALA A 52 10.99 4.96 -9.08
C ALA A 52 12.48 5.30 -9.23
N GLY A 53 13.18 5.60 -8.13
CA GLY A 53 14.61 5.88 -8.11
C GLY A 53 15.47 4.71 -8.59
N GLY A 54 14.99 3.47 -8.47
CA GLY A 54 15.63 2.28 -9.03
C GLY A 54 15.86 2.36 -10.54
N LEU A 55 15.06 3.15 -11.28
CA LEU A 55 15.28 3.43 -12.70
C LEU A 55 16.59 4.16 -13.00
N LEU A 56 17.13 4.89 -12.02
CA LEU A 56 18.36 5.67 -12.16
C LEU A 56 19.62 4.86 -11.84
N CYS A 57 19.47 3.63 -11.37
CA CYS A 57 20.58 2.79 -10.96
C CYS A 57 21.10 1.97 -12.15
N SER A 58 22.41 2.02 -12.38
CA SER A 58 23.08 1.24 -13.44
C SER A 58 23.31 -0.23 -13.08
N GLN A 59 23.08 -0.60 -11.82
CA GLN A 59 23.28 -1.94 -11.26
C GLN A 59 22.00 -2.45 -10.58
N ASP A 60 21.99 -3.74 -10.29
CA ASP A 60 20.93 -4.39 -9.52
C ASP A 60 20.76 -3.71 -8.15
N CYS A 61 19.50 -3.44 -7.80
CA CYS A 61 19.12 -2.82 -6.55
C CYS A 61 18.27 -3.76 -5.72
N ARG A 62 18.62 -3.92 -4.45
CA ARG A 62 17.82 -4.66 -3.46
C ARG A 62 17.22 -3.71 -2.44
N ILE A 63 15.90 -3.64 -2.39
CA ILE A 63 15.15 -2.83 -1.44
C ILE A 63 14.52 -3.76 -0.40
N ARG A 64 14.76 -3.51 0.88
CA ARG A 64 14.26 -4.34 1.99
C ARG A 64 13.22 -3.57 2.81
N ASN A 65 12.43 -4.30 3.59
CA ASN A 65 11.35 -3.74 4.40
C ASN A 65 10.31 -2.98 3.55
N VAL A 66 9.99 -3.48 2.36
CA VAL A 66 8.95 -2.93 1.51
C VAL A 66 7.58 -3.44 1.99
N PRO A 67 6.60 -2.56 2.28
CA PRO A 67 5.30 -3.01 2.75
C PRO A 67 4.49 -3.66 1.61
N SER A 68 3.80 -4.77 1.91
CA SER A 68 2.91 -5.46 0.96
C SER A 68 1.58 -4.72 0.81
N LEU A 69 1.57 -3.64 0.03
CA LEU A 69 0.41 -2.80 -0.22
C LEU A 69 0.05 -2.77 -1.69
N VAL A 70 -1.23 -2.53 -1.99
CA VAL A 70 -1.74 -2.48 -3.37
C VAL A 70 -1.01 -1.43 -4.20
N ASP A 71 -0.71 -0.26 -3.62
CA ASP A 71 0.04 0.80 -4.31
C ASP A 71 1.46 0.36 -4.70
N VAL A 72 2.13 -0.42 -3.85
CA VAL A 72 3.47 -0.98 -4.12
C VAL A 72 3.40 -2.00 -5.26
N ALA A 73 2.40 -2.88 -5.24
CA ALA A 73 2.18 -3.86 -6.31
C ALA A 73 1.90 -3.17 -7.65
N ARG A 74 1.06 -2.12 -7.67
CA ARG A 74 0.78 -1.31 -8.87
C ARG A 74 2.02 -0.60 -9.38
N MET A 75 2.84 -0.05 -8.49
CA MET A 75 4.12 0.54 -8.89
C MET A 75 5.04 -0.50 -9.54
N GLY A 76 5.09 -1.73 -9.00
CA GLY A 76 5.81 -2.84 -9.62
C GLY A 76 5.31 -3.19 -11.03
N GLN A 77 3.98 -3.16 -11.25
CA GLN A 77 3.39 -3.36 -12.58
C GLN A 77 3.79 -2.25 -13.56
N ILE A 78 3.81 -0.99 -13.12
CA ILE A 78 4.25 0.15 -13.93
C ILE A 78 5.72 -0.03 -14.35
N LEU A 79 6.60 -0.33 -13.38
CA LEU A 79 8.02 -0.54 -13.65
C LEU A 79 8.25 -1.73 -14.60
N THR A 80 7.53 -2.84 -14.39
CA THR A 80 7.59 -4.01 -15.27
C THR A 80 7.15 -3.66 -16.70
N ALA A 81 6.11 -2.83 -16.85
CA ALA A 81 5.67 -2.36 -18.16
C ALA A 81 6.73 -1.49 -18.86
N LEU A 82 7.58 -0.76 -18.13
CA LEU A 82 8.72 -0.01 -18.68
C LEU A 82 9.91 -0.91 -19.07
N GLY A 83 9.83 -2.22 -18.81
CA GLY A 83 10.89 -3.19 -19.09
C GLY A 83 11.82 -3.47 -17.91
N VAL A 84 11.54 -2.93 -16.73
CA VAL A 84 12.30 -3.22 -15.52
C VAL A 84 12.05 -4.67 -15.10
N LYS A 85 13.12 -5.41 -14.80
CA LYS A 85 13.00 -6.73 -14.17
C LYS A 85 12.83 -6.53 -12.68
N LEU A 86 11.73 -7.04 -12.13
CA LEU A 86 11.40 -6.94 -10.72
C LEU A 86 11.08 -8.32 -10.16
N HIS A 87 11.67 -8.65 -9.03
CA HIS A 87 11.36 -9.87 -8.28
C HIS A 87 11.06 -9.50 -6.83
N GLN A 88 9.92 -9.95 -6.30
CA GLN A 88 9.52 -9.71 -4.93
C GLN A 88 9.54 -11.02 -4.15
N ASP A 89 10.24 -11.03 -3.01
CA ASP A 89 10.24 -12.10 -2.03
C ASP A 89 9.94 -11.52 -0.64
N GLY A 90 8.72 -11.73 -0.16
CA GLY A 90 8.23 -11.14 1.08
C GLY A 90 8.27 -9.60 1.08
N ASP A 91 9.07 -9.05 2.00
CA ASP A 91 9.30 -7.61 2.15
C ASP A 91 10.56 -7.11 1.40
N VAL A 92 11.11 -7.93 0.50
CA VAL A 92 12.28 -7.61 -0.32
C VAL A 92 11.89 -7.52 -1.79
N ILE A 93 12.34 -6.47 -2.46
CA ILE A 93 12.20 -6.29 -3.90
C ILE A 93 13.59 -6.12 -4.52
N ASP A 94 13.91 -6.99 -5.48
CA ASP A 94 15.08 -6.91 -6.34
C ASP A 94 14.69 -6.27 -7.68
N ILE A 95 15.48 -5.29 -8.13
CA ILE A 95 15.22 -4.47 -9.32
C ILE A 95 16.46 -4.47 -10.21
N ASN A 96 16.25 -4.74 -11.50
CA ASN A 96 17.22 -4.47 -12.55
C ASN A 96 16.57 -3.58 -13.62
N ALA A 97 17.10 -2.36 -13.78
CA ALA A 97 16.64 -1.38 -14.75
C ALA A 97 17.61 -1.21 -15.94
N THR A 98 18.55 -2.15 -16.13
CA THR A 98 19.60 -2.06 -17.16
C THR A 98 19.04 -2.02 -18.58
N HIS A 99 17.88 -2.64 -18.82
CA HIS A 99 17.27 -2.77 -20.14
C HIS A 99 15.82 -2.28 -20.14
N LEU A 100 15.63 -0.97 -20.16
CA LEU A 100 14.31 -0.36 -20.36
C LEU A 100 13.84 -0.57 -21.81
N SER A 101 12.59 -0.98 -21.98
CA SER A 101 11.99 -1.23 -23.29
C SER A 101 11.26 -0.01 -23.84
N GLN A 102 10.76 0.87 -22.97
CA GLN A 102 10.04 2.09 -23.34
C GLN A 102 10.16 3.16 -22.25
N SER A 103 9.99 4.43 -22.64
CA SER A 103 10.03 5.59 -21.75
C SER A 103 8.65 6.04 -21.25
N GLN A 104 7.57 5.45 -21.77
CA GLN A 104 6.20 5.82 -21.43
C GLN A 104 5.45 4.66 -20.79
N ALA A 105 4.93 4.87 -19.58
CA ALA A 105 4.12 3.89 -18.90
C ALA A 105 2.67 3.87 -19.45
N PRO A 106 2.01 2.70 -19.53
CA PRO A 106 0.61 2.62 -19.95
C PRO A 106 -0.31 3.44 -19.04
N TYR A 107 -1.14 4.29 -19.65
CA TYR A 107 -2.03 5.21 -18.92
C TYR A 107 -2.93 4.49 -17.91
N GLU A 108 -3.46 3.31 -18.27
CA GLU A 108 -4.33 2.53 -17.41
C GLU A 108 -3.65 2.08 -16.11
N LEU A 109 -2.35 1.77 -16.15
CA LEU A 109 -1.61 1.40 -14.95
C LEU A 109 -1.33 2.62 -14.07
N VAL A 110 -0.98 3.75 -14.70
CA VAL A 110 -0.71 5.01 -13.99
C VAL A 110 -1.97 5.56 -13.32
N SER A 111 -3.12 5.50 -13.99
CA SER A 111 -4.39 6.00 -13.44
C SER A 111 -4.83 5.22 -12.20
N ARG A 112 -4.53 3.92 -12.12
CA ARG A 112 -4.82 3.06 -10.96
C ARG A 112 -3.90 3.32 -9.76
N LEU A 113 -2.73 3.95 -9.97
CA LEU A 113 -1.81 4.33 -8.89
C LEU A 113 -2.22 5.68 -8.25
N ARG A 114 -2.89 6.55 -9.02
CA ARG A 114 -3.38 7.83 -8.54
C ARG A 114 -4.51 7.61 -7.53
N ALA A 115 -4.39 8.21 -6.35
CA ALA A 115 -5.43 8.23 -5.32
C ALA A 115 -6.66 9.02 -5.78
#